data_AF-A0A4Z0GS60-F1
#
_entry.id   AF-A0A4Z0GS60-F1
#
_cell.length_a   1.000
_cell.length_b   1.000
_cell.length_c   1.000
_cell.angle_alpha   90.00
_cell.angle_beta   90.00
_cell.angle_gamma   90.00
#
_symmetry.space_group_name_H-M   'P 1'
#
loop_
_entity.id
_entity.type
_entity.pdbx_description
1 polymer ?
#
loop_
_entity_poly.entity_id
_entity_poly.type
_entity_poly.pdbx_seq_one_letter_code
_entity_poly.pdbx_strand_id
1 'polypeptide(L)' 'MILSEPVALGLPEIPARPLAARRVSRRIQVGSVAVGGDAPVSVQSMTTTVTADVGATLQQIAELTASGC' A
#
# COMPACT_ATOMS: atom_id res chain seq x y z
N MET A 1 30.98 -16.69 -17.85
CA MET A 1 29.82 -17.01 -16.99
C MET A 1 30.04 -16.32 -15.67
N ILE A 2 29.50 -15.09 -15.51
CA ILE A 2 29.44 -14.42 -14.21
C ILE A 2 28.02 -14.59 -13.70
N LEU A 3 27.84 -15.42 -12.67
CA LEU A 3 26.58 -15.53 -11.94
C LEU A 3 26.52 -14.30 -11.03
N SER A 4 25.63 -13.35 -11.29
CA SER A 4 25.37 -12.26 -10.35
C SER A 4 24.59 -12.83 -9.17
N GLU A 5 25.25 -13.00 -8.03
CA GLU A 5 24.53 -13.27 -6.79
C GLU A 5 23.62 -12.08 -6.47
N PRO A 6 22.34 -12.30 -6.13
CA PRO A 6 21.43 -11.23 -5.76
C PRO A 6 21.93 -10.57 -4.47
N VAL A 7 22.16 -9.26 -4.52
CA VAL A 7 22.53 -8.46 -3.36
C VAL A 7 21.39 -8.52 -2.32
N ALA A 8 21.70 -9.02 -1.13
CA ALA A 8 20.76 -9.05 -0.02
C ALA A 8 20.48 -7.61 0.47
N LEU A 9 19.31 -7.07 0.12
CA LEU A 9 18.85 -5.71 0.44
C LEU A 9 18.53 -5.47 1.93
N GLY A 10 18.76 -6.45 2.82
CA GLY A 10 18.47 -6.30 4.25
C GLY A 10 16.99 -6.06 4.56
N LEU A 11 16.08 -6.66 3.77
CA LEU A 11 14.64 -6.51 4.00
C LEU A 11 14.27 -7.10 5.37
N PRO A 12 13.53 -6.35 6.21
CA PRO A 12 13.09 -6.88 7.49
C PRO A 12 12.14 -8.06 7.26
N GLU A 13 12.31 -9.13 8.04
CA GLU A 13 11.34 -10.23 8.05
C GLU A 13 9.99 -9.69 8.51
N ILE A 14 8.97 -9.84 7.67
CA ILE A 14 7.61 -9.49 8.02
C ILE A 14 7.18 -10.46 9.13
N PRO A 15 6.80 -9.98 10.32
CA PRO A 15 6.39 -10.87 11.40
C PRO A 15 5.20 -11.71 10.93
N ALA A 16 5.27 -13.02 11.12
CA ALA A 16 4.25 -13.97 10.69
C ALA A 16 2.86 -13.72 11.31
N ARG A 17 2.79 -12.86 12.34
CA ARG A 17 1.55 -12.47 13.04
C ARG A 17 1.59 -10.99 13.41
N PRO A 18 0.42 -10.33 13.50
CA PRO A 18 0.33 -8.97 14.04
C PRO A 18 0.90 -8.90 15.47
N LEU A 19 1.65 -7.83 15.78
CA LEU A 19 2.25 -7.61 17.09
C LEU A 19 1.21 -7.47 18.22
N ALA A 20 -0.01 -7.07 17.89
CA ALA A 20 -1.14 -6.92 18.81
C ALA A 20 -2.47 -7.11 18.08
N ALA A 21 -3.54 -7.36 18.85
CA ALA A 21 -4.89 -7.36 18.32
C ALA A 21 -5.29 -5.97 17.78
N ARG A 22 -5.94 -5.93 16.61
CA ARG A 22 -6.44 -4.67 16.03
C ARG A 22 -7.53 -4.07 16.92
N ARG A 23 -7.45 -2.75 17.17
CA ARG A 23 -8.45 -2.02 17.97
C ARG A 23 -9.85 -2.11 17.33
N VAL A 24 -10.85 -2.44 18.15
CA VAL A 24 -12.26 -2.34 17.75
C VAL A 24 -12.62 -0.89 17.46
N SER A 25 -13.05 -0.62 16.23
CA SER A 25 -13.36 0.71 15.72
C SER A 25 -14.67 0.70 14.96
N ARG A 26 -15.31 1.87 14.87
CA ARG A 26 -16.48 2.06 13.99
C ARG A 26 -16.06 1.80 12.54
N ARG A 27 -16.89 1.05 11.80
CA ARG A 27 -16.73 0.89 10.35
C ARG A 27 -17.25 2.13 9.61
N ILE A 28 -16.49 2.60 8.64
CA ILE A 28 -16.87 3.65 7.69
C ILE A 28 -16.67 3.16 6.24
N GLN A 29 -17.19 3.92 5.28
CA GLN A 29 -17.02 3.66 3.85
C GLN A 29 -16.26 4.83 3.20
N VAL A 30 -15.22 4.52 2.44
CA VAL A 30 -14.48 5.46 1.58
C VAL A 30 -14.73 5.02 0.14
N GLY A 31 -15.70 5.65 -0.51
CA GLY A 31 -16.25 5.11 -1.76
C GLY A 31 -16.81 3.70 -1.55
N SER A 32 -16.27 2.72 -2.26
CA SER A 32 -16.61 1.30 -2.13
C SER A 32 -15.78 0.54 -1.09
N VAL A 33 -14.78 1.18 -0.45
CA VAL A 33 -13.83 0.53 0.46
C VAL A 33 -14.28 0.68 1.91
N ALA A 34 -14.44 -0.45 2.60
CA ALA A 34 -14.75 -0.48 4.03
C ALA A 34 -13.49 -0.30 4.88
N VAL A 35 -13.52 0.64 5.84
CA VAL A 35 -12.39 0.91 6.75
C VAL A 35 -12.85 0.81 8.20
N GLY A 36 -12.06 0.12 9.03
CA GLY A 36 -12.35 -0.12 10.45
C GLY A 36 -13.27 -1.33 10.70
N GLY A 37 -13.65 -1.54 11.97
CA GLY A 37 -14.41 -2.71 12.41
C GLY A 37 -13.68 -4.03 12.10
N ASP A 38 -14.38 -4.95 11.47
CA ASP A 38 -13.85 -6.26 11.04
C ASP A 38 -13.35 -6.27 9.59
N ALA A 39 -13.35 -5.12 8.90
CA ALA A 39 -12.82 -5.03 7.53
C ALA A 39 -11.29 -5.22 7.53
N PRO A 40 -10.70 -5.80 6.47
CA PRO A 40 -9.25 -5.89 6.31
C PRO A 40 -8.56 -4.51 6.42
N VAL A 41 -7.25 -4.51 6.71
CA VAL A 41 -6.46 -3.27 6.69
C VAL A 41 -6.25 -2.88 5.23
N SER A 42 -6.80 -1.73 4.83
CA SER A 42 -6.60 -1.16 3.49
C SER A 42 -5.18 -0.60 3.36
N VAL A 43 -4.54 -0.85 2.22
CA VAL A 43 -3.31 -0.17 1.80
C VAL A 43 -3.70 1.16 1.15
N GLN A 44 -2.94 2.22 1.45
CA GLN A 44 -3.13 3.55 0.85
C GLN A 44 -1.77 4.14 0.50
N SER A 45 -1.75 5.01 -0.50
CA SER A 45 -0.57 5.75 -0.94
C SER A 45 -0.95 7.20 -1.28
N MET A 46 0.03 7.98 -1.72
CA MET A 46 -0.12 9.39 -2.08
C MET A 46 0.71 9.70 -3.33
N THR A 47 0.13 10.44 -4.26
CA THR A 47 0.85 10.92 -5.44
C THR A 47 1.85 12.01 -5.05
N THR A 48 2.99 12.06 -5.73
CA THR A 48 4.06 13.05 -5.54
C THR A 48 4.14 14.03 -6.70
N THR A 49 3.37 13.83 -7.77
CA THR A 49 3.26 14.75 -8.90
C THR A 49 2.58 16.07 -8.50
N VAL A 50 2.80 17.12 -9.29
CA VAL A 50 2.04 18.36 -9.16
C VAL A 50 0.59 18.06 -9.52
N THR A 51 -0.33 18.19 -8.58
CA THR A 51 -1.75 17.78 -8.77
C THR A 51 -2.44 18.48 -9.94
N ALA A 52 -2.03 19.73 -10.25
CA ALA A 52 -2.56 20.46 -11.40
C ALA A 52 -2.10 19.87 -12.75
N ASP A 53 -1.02 19.11 -12.77
CA ASP A 53 -0.65 18.26 -13.90
C ASP A 53 -1.48 16.97 -13.85
N VAL A 54 -2.61 17.01 -14.54
CA VAL A 54 -3.57 15.91 -14.60
C VAL A 54 -2.94 14.65 -15.22
N GLY A 55 -2.13 14.80 -16.26
CA GLY A 55 -1.55 13.67 -16.99
C GLY A 55 -0.56 12.90 -16.12
N ALA A 56 0.39 13.60 -15.51
CA ALA A 56 1.37 12.99 -14.61
C ALA A 56 0.68 12.33 -13.40
N THR A 57 -0.32 13.00 -12.82
CA THR A 57 -1.04 12.49 -11.64
C THR A 57 -1.86 11.25 -11.95
N LEU A 58 -2.56 11.21 -13.09
CA LEU A 58 -3.30 10.01 -13.50
C LEU A 58 -2.37 8.83 -13.79
N GLN A 59 -1.21 9.08 -14.41
CA GLN A 59 -0.22 8.05 -14.66
C GLN A 59 0.29 7.44 -13.34
N GLN A 60 0.62 8.27 -12.36
CA GLN A 60 1.06 7.77 -11.05
C GLN A 60 -0.06 7.04 -10.30
N ILE A 61 -1.31 7.49 -10.40
CA ILE A 61 -2.45 6.76 -9.83
C ILE A 61 -2.54 5.35 -10.45
N ALA A 62 -2.41 5.21 -11.77
CA ALA A 62 -2.43 3.91 -12.43
C ALA A 62 -1.30 2.99 -11.94
N GLU A 63 -0.09 3.52 -11.76
CA GLU A 63 1.05 2.78 -11.22
C GLU A 63 0.84 2.32 -9.77
N LEU A 64 0.28 3.19 -8.93
CA LEU A 64 -0.06 2.86 -7.54
C LEU A 64 -1.14 1.78 -7.48
N THR A 65 -2.20 1.90 -8.29
CA THR A 65 -3.26 0.88 -8.39
C THR A 65 -2.71 -0.46 -8.89
N ALA A 66 -1.85 -0.45 -9.90
CA ALA A 66 -1.18 -1.68 -10.37
C ALA A 66 -0.30 -2.33 -9.30
N SER A 67 0.22 -1.54 -8.36
CA SER A 67 1.03 -2.01 -7.21
C SER A 67 0.19 -2.50 -6.03
N GLY A 68 -1.15 -2.45 -6.12
CA GLY A 68 -2.06 -2.89 -5.06
C GLY A 68 -2.53 -1.81 -4.08
N CYS A 69 -2.41 -0.53 -4.48
CA CYS A 69 -3.08 0.58 -3.80
C CYS A 69 -4.56 0.68 -4.18
#